data_AF-A0A3D2SVY2-F1
#
_entry.id   AF-A0A3D2SVY2-F1
#
_cell.length_a   1.000
_cell.length_b   1.000
_cell.length_c   1.000
_cell.angle_alpha   90.00
_cell.angle_beta   90.00
_cell.angle_gamma   90.00
#
_symmetry.space_group_name_H-M   'P 1'
#
loop_
_entity.id
_entity.type
_entity.pdbx_description
1 polymer ?
#
loop_
_entity_poly.entity_id
_entity_poly.type
_entity_poly.pdbx_seq_one_letter_code
_entity_poly.pdbx_strand_id
1 'polypeptide(L)' 'FGRKILQKGLPIANALGLDRALLTVPTENEKAQQIVEFCGGELQDTTSETENFKACHRYWIDCT' A
#
# COMPACT_ATOMS: atom_id res chain seq x y z
N PHE A 1 -10.23 -1.17 11.56
CA PHE A 1 -8.90 -1.41 12.17
C PHE A 1 -7.74 -1.13 11.23
N GLY A 2 -7.79 -1.57 9.95
CA GLY A 2 -6.68 -1.42 9.01
C GLY A 2 -6.03 -0.03 8.93
N ARG A 3 -6.81 1.07 8.84
CA ARG A 3 -6.28 2.45 8.86
C ARG A 3 -5.35 2.71 10.05
N LYS A 4 -5.81 2.39 11.26
CA LYS A 4 -5.03 2.61 12.49
C LYS A 4 -3.78 1.71 12.55
N ILE A 5 -3.85 0.50 11.99
CA ILE A 5 -2.70 -0.41 11.93
C ILE A 5 -1.65 0.15 10.98
N LEU A 6 -2.05 0.55 9.77
CA LEU A 6 -1.14 1.13 8.79
C LEU A 6 -0.48 2.41 9.31
N GLN A 7 -1.26 3.34 9.86
CA GLN A 7 -0.73 4.57 10.47
C GLN A 7 0.26 4.31 11.62
N LYS A 8 0.13 3.21 12.35
CA LYS A 8 1.09 2.83 13.41
C LYS A 8 2.31 2.10 12.85
N GLY A 9 2.18 1.45 11.70
CA GLY A 9 3.27 0.74 11.03
C GLY A 9 4.24 1.68 10.30
N LEU A 10 3.76 2.79 9.72
CA LEU A 10 4.61 3.73 8.97
C LEU A 10 5.77 4.31 9.79
N PRO A 11 5.56 4.80 11.04
CA PRO A 11 6.68 5.26 11.86
C PRO A 11 7.68 4.15 12.21
N ILE A 12 7.23 2.89 12.29
CA ILE A 12 8.11 1.74 12.52
C ILE A 12 8.96 1.49 11.27
N ALA A 13 8.36 1.55 10.07
CA ALA A 13 9.09 1.45 8.81
C ALA A 13 10.17 2.55 8.68
N ASN A 14 9.84 3.78 9.07
CA ASN A 14 10.81 4.87 9.10
C ASN A 14 11.92 4.67 10.13
N ALA A 15 11.60 4.18 11.33
CA ALA A 15 12.62 3.81 12.32
C ALA A 15 13.57 2.69 11.84
N LEU A 16 13.15 1.90 10.85
CA LEU A 16 13.98 0.89 10.18
C LEU A 16 14.79 1.47 8.99
N GLY A 17 14.69 2.77 8.72
CA GLY A 17 15.41 3.47 7.66
C GLY A 17 14.70 3.50 6.30
N LEU A 18 13.39 3.24 6.26
CA LEU A 18 12.60 3.37 5.04
C LEU A 18 11.98 4.77 4.95
N ASP A 19 12.31 5.53 3.91
CA ASP A 19 11.66 6.81 3.63
C ASP A 19 10.28 6.59 3.00
N ARG A 20 10.16 5.55 2.16
CA ARG A 20 8.93 5.18 1.46
C ARG A 20 8.77 3.67 1.39
N ALA A 21 7.52 3.21 1.37
CA ALA A 21 7.18 1.80 1.17
C ALA A 21 6.26 1.62 -0.05
N LEU A 22 6.45 0.51 -0.78
CA LEU A 22 5.58 0.12 -1.88
C LEU A 22 4.59 -0.93 -1.40
N LEU A 23 3.30 -0.60 -1.42
CA LEU A 23 2.21 -1.49 -1.01
C LEU A 23 1.50 -2.05 -2.24
N THR A 24 1.45 -3.38 -2.35
CA THR A 24 0.76 -4.09 -3.42
C THR A 24 -0.57 -4.62 -2.91
N VAL A 25 -1.67 -4.23 -3.55
CA VAL A 25 -3.04 -4.57 -3.15
C VAL A 25 -3.80 -5.14 -4.37
N PRO A 26 -4.51 -6.27 -4.25
CA PRO A 26 -5.34 -6.79 -5.33
C PRO A 26 -6.37 -5.76 -5.82
N THR A 27 -6.60 -5.72 -7.14
CA THR A 27 -7.54 -4.75 -7.74
C THR A 27 -8.99 -4.98 -7.28
N GLU A 28 -9.35 -6.20 -6.88
CA GLU A 28 -10.69 -6.47 -6.33
C GLU A 28 -10.89 -6.03 -4.87
N ASN A 29 -9.83 -5.61 -4.16
CA ASN A 29 -9.90 -5.28 -2.73
C ASN A 29 -10.04 -3.77 -2.48
N GLU A 30 -11.18 -3.21 -2.89
CA GLU A 30 -11.50 -1.78 -2.78
C GLU A 30 -11.31 -1.23 -1.35
N LYS A 31 -11.67 -2.02 -0.33
CA LYS A 31 -11.52 -1.60 1.08
C LYS A 31 -10.06 -1.41 1.47
N ALA A 32 -9.17 -2.26 1.00
CA ALA A 32 -7.73 -2.10 1.25
C ALA A 32 -7.17 -0.91 0.48
N GLN A 33 -7.58 -0.72 -0.78
CA GLN A 33 -7.18 0.44 -1.60
C GLN A 33 -7.57 1.75 -0.91
N GLN A 34 -8.83 1.89 -0.48
CA GLN A 34 -9.32 3.05 0.27
C GLN A 34 -8.55 3.29 1.57
N ILE A 35 -8.04 2.24 2.23
CA ILE A 35 -7.23 2.39 3.44
C ILE A 35 -5.86 2.94 3.09
N VAL A 36 -5.22 2.40 2.05
CA VAL A 36 -3.89 2.84 1.60
C VAL A 36 -3.95 4.29 1.13
N GLU A 37 -4.93 4.63 0.28
CA GLU A 37 -5.17 5.99 -0.20
C GLU A 37 -5.49 6.96 0.96
N PHE A 38 -6.32 6.55 1.93
CA PHE A 38 -6.59 7.35 3.13
C PHE A 38 -5.33 7.63 3.95
N CYS A 39 -4.37 6.71 3.96
CA CYS A 39 -3.09 6.87 4.67
C CYS A 39 -2.04 7.64 3.85
N GLY A 40 -2.40 8.20 2.70
CA GLY A 40 -1.48 8.96 1.84
C GLY A 40 -0.75 8.11 0.79
N GLY A 41 -1.22 6.89 0.53
CA GLY A 41 -0.70 6.06 -0.55
C GLY A 41 -1.08 6.62 -1.93
N GLU A 42 -0.07 6.83 -2.78
CA GLU A 42 -0.22 7.31 -4.14
C GLU A 42 -0.09 6.16 -5.13
N LEU A 43 -1.08 5.99 -6.02
CA LEU A 43 -1.06 4.92 -7.02
C LEU A 43 0.12 5.14 -7.97
N GLN A 44 1.03 4.17 -8.02
CA GLN A 44 2.14 4.14 -8.97
C GLN A 44 1.68 3.55 -10.30
N ASP A 45 1.16 2.33 -10.26
CA ASP A 45 0.76 1.56 -11.43
C ASP A 45 -0.09 0.35 -11.04
N THR A 46 -0.61 -0.33 -12.06
CA THR A 46 -1.39 -1.56 -11.92
C THR A 46 -0.71 -2.67 -12.70
N THR A 47 -0.44 -3.79 -12.04
CA THR A 47 0.10 -4.97 -12.70
C THR A 47 -0.99 -5.69 -13.47
N SER A 48 -0.64 -6.25 -14.63
CA SER A 48 -1.53 -7.13 -15.37
C SER A 48 -1.71 -8.47 -14.65
N GLU A 49 -2.86 -9.09 -14.86
CA GLU A 49 -3.09 -10.48 -14.46
C GLU A 49 -2.22 -11.42 -15.31
N THR A 50 -1.73 -12.48 -14.67
CA THR A 50 -0.95 -13.55 -15.29
C THR A 50 -1.55 -14.90 -14.88
N GLU A 51 -1.08 -16.01 -15.47
CA GLU A 51 -1.55 -17.35 -15.10
C GLU A 51 -1.42 -17.67 -13.60
N ASN A 52 -0.45 -17.05 -12.93
CA ASN A 52 -0.12 -17.35 -11.53
C ASN A 52 -0.47 -16.22 -10.55
N PHE A 53 -0.78 -15.01 -11.03
CA PHE A 53 -0.97 -13.83 -10.18
C PHE A 53 -2.07 -12.93 -10.71
N LYS A 54 -2.96 -12.49 -9.80
CA LYS A 54 -4.00 -11.51 -10.10
C LYS A 54 -3.43 -10.11 -10.31
N ALA A 55 -4.17 -9.27 -11.04
CA ALA A 55 -3.87 -7.86 -11.15
C ALA A 55 -3.83 -7.20 -9.76
N CYS A 56 -2.85 -6.32 -9.54
CA CYS A 56 -2.68 -5.60 -8.29
C CYS A 56 -2.37 -4.13 -8.56
N HIS A 57 -2.94 -3.25 -7.73
CA HIS A 57 -2.52 -1.86 -7.63
C HIS A 57 -1.29 -1.77 -6.71
N ARG A 58 -0.32 -0.96 -7.13
CA ARG A 58 0.88 -0.66 -6.34
C ARG A 58 0.87 0.80 -5.94
N TYR A 59 1.01 1.05 -4.64
CA TYR A 59 0.94 2.39 -4.06
C TYR A 59 2.23 2.70 -3.35
N TRP A 60 2.79 3.88 -3.62
CA TRP A 60 3.86 4.42 -2.80
C TRP A 60 3.26 5.15 -1.60
N ILE A 61 3.78 4.87 -0.41
CA ILE A 61 3.40 5.57 0.81
C ILE A 61 4.63 6.14 1.50
N ASP A 62 4.54 7.39 1.93
CA ASP A 62 5.56 8.05 2.73
C ASP A 62 5.55 7.48 4.15
N CYS A 63 6.74 7.23 4.71
CA CYS A 63 6.91 6.69 6.05
C CYS A 63 7.35 7.76 7.07
N THR A 64 7.67 8.98 6.63
CA THR A 64 8.17 10.08 7.47
C THR A 64 7.11 10.76 8.33
#